data_AF-A0A6V8P8M3-F1
#
_entry.id   AF-A0A6V8P8M3-F1
#
_cell.length_a   1.000
_cell.length_b   1.000
_cell.length_c   1.000
_cell.angle_alpha   90.00
_cell.angle_beta   90.00
_cell.angle_gamma   90.00
#
_symmetry.space_group_name_H-M   'P 1'
#
loop_
_entity.id
_entity.type
_entity.pdbx_description
1 polymer ?
#
loop_
_entity_poly.entity_id
_entity_poly.type
_entity_poly.pdbx_seq_one_letter_code
_entity_poly.pdbx_strand_id
1 'polypeptide(L)'
;NLEGGTLTMEEIIAGLRLAIQTGKVIPVLCGSATLNKGIQPLLELIAWAFPSPADVGEVNAIKAGNNELETIKIDAKGPVLRWGWIKF
;
A
#
# COMPACT_ATOMS: atom_id res chain seq x y z
N ASN A 1 -14.30 -5.97 -21.50
CA ASN A 1 -15.69 -6.40 -21.69
C ASN A 1 -16.52 -5.68 -20.64
N LEU A 2 -17.18 -4.58 -20.98
CA LEU A 2 -18.11 -3.88 -20.07
C LEU A 2 -19.49 -4.46 -20.35
N GLU A 3 -19.69 -5.71 -19.92
CA GLU A 3 -21.02 -6.29 -19.88
C GLU A 3 -21.83 -5.44 -18.89
N GLY A 4 -23.01 -4.97 -19.29
CA GLY A 4 -23.86 -4.06 -18.51
C GLY A 4 -24.48 -4.68 -17.25
N GLY A 5 -23.71 -5.48 -16.52
CA GLY A 5 -24.06 -5.95 -15.18
C GLY A 5 -23.87 -4.83 -14.16
N THR A 6 -24.85 -4.67 -13.28
CA THR A 6 -24.72 -3.84 -12.08
C THR A 6 -23.65 -4.45 -11.17
N LEU A 7 -22.56 -3.72 -10.94
CA LEU A 7 -21.58 -4.08 -9.91
C LEU A 7 -22.26 -4.11 -8.54
N THR A 8 -21.92 -5.10 -7.73
CA THR A 8 -22.30 -5.11 -6.31
C THR A 8 -21.48 -4.06 -5.55
N MET A 9 -21.97 -3.64 -4.37
CA MET A 9 -21.22 -2.67 -3.56
C MET A 9 -19.86 -3.25 -3.11
N GLU A 10 -19.81 -4.56 -2.85
CA GLU A 10 -18.59 -5.26 -2.46
C GLU A 10 -17.54 -5.22 -3.58
N GLU A 11 -17.95 -5.42 -4.83
CA GLU A 11 -17.07 -5.36 -6.00
C GLU A 11 -16.52 -3.95 -6.23
N ILE A 12 -17.35 -2.92 -6.03
CA ILE A 12 -16.93 -1.51 -6.15
C ILE A 12 -15.87 -1.20 -5.10
N ILE A 13 -16.13 -1.57 -3.84
CA ILE A 13 -15.23 -1.33 -2.71
C ILE A 13 -13.90 -2.06 -2.91
N ALA A 14 -13.94 -3.32 -3.32
CA ALA A 14 -12.73 -4.11 -3.58
C ALA A 14 -11.91 -3.55 -4.76
N GLY A 15 -12.59 -3.18 -5.87
CA GLY A 15 -11.96 -2.60 -7.05
C GLY A 15 -11.32 -1.25 -6.75
N LEU A 16 -12.00 -0.39 -5.98
CA LEU A 16 -11.47 0.90 -5.56
C LEU A 16 -10.23 0.74 -4.69
N ARG A 17 -10.26 -0.17 -3.71
CA ARG A 17 -9.10 -0.46 -2.86
C ARG A 17 -7.89 -0.92 -3.68
N LEU A 18 -8.10 -1.84 -4.62
CA LEU A 18 -7.04 -2.33 -5.50
C LEU A 18 -6.49 -1.22 -6.42
N ALA A 19 -7.35 -0.34 -6.93
CA ALA A 19 -6.93 0.80 -7.74
C ALA A 19 -6.08 1.80 -6.93
N ILE A 20 -6.38 1.99 -5.64
CA ILE A 20 -5.58 2.82 -4.73
C ILE A 20 -4.23 2.15 -4.44
N GLN A 21 -4.22 0.86 -4.08
CA GLN A 21 -2.98 0.12 -3.77
C GLN A 21 -2.01 0.05 -4.94
N THR A 22 -2.53 -0.06 -6.17
CA THR A 22 -1.72 -0.07 -7.40
C THR A 22 -1.32 1.34 -7.88
N GLY A 23 -1.73 2.40 -7.17
CA GLY A 23 -1.43 3.78 -7.53
C GLY A 23 -2.16 4.32 -8.76
N LYS A 24 -3.17 3.60 -9.27
CA LYS A 24 -3.98 4.02 -10.43
C LYS A 24 -5.01 5.08 -10.07
N VAL A 25 -5.44 5.10 -8.81
CA VAL A 25 -6.38 6.08 -8.26
C VAL A 25 -5.73 6.72 -7.04
N ILE A 26 -5.70 8.05 -7.01
CA ILE A 26 -5.20 8.81 -5.88
C ILE A 26 -6.43 9.43 -5.17
N PRO A 27 -6.77 8.98 -3.96
CA PRO A 27 -7.92 9.53 -3.24
C PRO A 27 -7.61 10.94 -2.74
N VAL A 28 -8.55 11.87 -2.92
CA VAL A 28 -8.44 13.26 -2.47
C VAL A 28 -9.49 13.52 -1.39
N LEU A 29 -9.06 14.06 -0.25
CA LEU A 29 -9.93 14.42 0.86
C LEU A 29 -9.77 15.89 1.20
N CYS A 30 -10.86 16.51 1.64
CA CYS A 30 -10.84 17.88 2.16
C CYS A 30 -10.71 17.85 3.68
N GLY A 31 -9.77 18.64 4.22
CA GLY A 31 -9.54 18.73 5.66
C GLY A 31 -8.72 19.95 6.05
N SER A 32 -8.62 20.21 7.35
CA SER A 32 -7.76 21.25 7.92
C SER A 32 -7.05 20.68 9.13
N ALA A 33 -5.74 20.46 9.00
CA ALA A 33 -4.90 19.96 10.10
C ALA A 33 -4.90 20.94 11.28
N THR A 34 -4.80 22.24 11.02
CA THR A 34 -4.78 23.29 12.05
C THR A 34 -6.07 23.32 12.88
N LEU A 35 -7.21 23.04 12.26
CA LEU A 35 -8.51 22.99 12.94
C LEU A 35 -8.88 21.58 13.43
N ASN A 36 -7.98 20.60 13.27
CA ASN A 36 -8.22 19.18 13.54
C ASN A 36 -9.48 18.62 12.85
N LYS A 37 -9.79 19.12 11.64
CA LYS A 37 -10.94 18.67 10.85
C LYS A 37 -10.49 17.73 9.75
N GLY A 38 -11.13 16.56 9.66
CA GLY A 38 -10.83 15.56 8.62
C GLY A 38 -9.70 14.60 8.97
N ILE A 39 -9.11 14.67 10.17
CA ILE A 39 -8.07 13.73 10.60
C ILE A 39 -8.58 12.29 10.75
N GLN A 40 -9.80 12.12 11.29
CA GLN A 40 -10.42 10.80 11.44
C GLN A 40 -10.65 10.11 10.08
N PRO A 41 -11.35 10.72 9.11
CA PRO A 41 -11.57 10.07 7.81
C PRO A 41 -10.26 9.87 7.02
N LEU A 42 -9.25 10.72 7.23
CA LEU A 42 -7.91 10.49 6.68
C LEU A 42 -7.28 9.20 7.24
N LEU A 43 -7.32 9.02 8.57
CA LEU A 43 -6.75 7.84 9.22
C LEU A 43 -7.52 6.57 8.86
N GLU A 44 -8.85 6.65 8.77
CA GLU A 44 -9.69 5.54 8.32
C GLU A 44 -9.36 5.14 6.88
N LEU A 45 -9.19 6.12 5.97
CA LEU A 45 -8.78 5.83 4.59
C LEU A 45 -7.40 5.16 4.53
N ILE A 46 -6.44 5.64 5.32
CA ILE A 46 -5.10 5.04 5.36
C ILE A 46 -5.20 3.58 5.80
N ALA A 47 -5.91 3.31 6.90
CA ALA A 47 -6.09 1.95 7.42
C ALA A 47 -6.84 1.04 6.43
N TRP A 48 -7.80 1.57 5.68
CA TRP A 48 -8.62 0.79 4.77
C TRP A 48 -7.97 0.55 3.39
N ALA A 49 -7.36 1.57 2.79
CA ALA A 49 -6.93 1.53 1.39
C ALA A 49 -5.45 1.28 1.18
N PHE A 50 -4.57 1.65 2.12
CA PHE A 50 -3.13 1.59 1.89
C PHE A 50 -2.58 0.18 2.13
N PRO A 51 -1.51 -0.23 1.40
CA PRO A 51 -0.90 -1.53 1.59
C PRO A 51 -0.15 -1.59 2.91
N SER A 52 -0.31 -2.70 3.62
CA SER A 52 0.55 -3.08 4.74
C SER A 52 1.84 -3.75 4.23
N PRO A 53 2.90 -3.85 5.05
CA PRO A 53 4.11 -4.57 4.66
C PRO A 53 3.85 -6.02 4.23
N ALA A 54 2.81 -6.67 4.76
CA ALA A 54 2.41 -8.02 4.35
C ALA A 54 1.83 -8.05 2.93
N ASP A 55 1.23 -6.96 2.45
CA ASP A 55 0.64 -6.85 1.11
C ASP A 55 1.70 -6.61 0.02
N VAL A 56 2.89 -6.13 0.40
CA VAL A 56 4.02 -5.90 -0.52
C VAL A 56 4.73 -7.21 -0.88
N GLY A 57 4.71 -8.20 0.02
CA GLY A 57 5.21 -9.55 -0.19
C GLY A 57 6.73 -9.67 -0.13
N GLU A 58 7.41 -9.29 -1.22
CA GLU A 58 8.84 -9.49 -1.41
C GLU A 58 9.54 -8.16 -1.73
N VAL A 59 10.73 -7.98 -1.18
CA VAL A 59 11.55 -6.79 -1.42
C VAL A 59 12.91 -7.21 -1.94
N ASN A 60 13.40 -6.48 -2.94
CA ASN A 60 14.76 -6.64 -3.41
C ASN A 60 15.69 -5.88 -2.47
N ALA A 61 16.68 -6.57 -1.91
CA ALA A 61 17.68 -6.01 -1.03
C ALA A 61 19.09 -6.33 -1.55
N ILE A 62 20.03 -5.43 -1.26
CA ILE A 62 21.45 -5.63 -1.55
C ILE A 62 22.14 -5.95 -0.23
N LYS A 63 22.90 -7.03 -0.19
CA LYS A 63 23.65 -7.42 1.01
C LYS A 63 24.84 -6.49 1.21
N ALA A 64 25.07 -6.00 2.43
CA ALA A 64 26.22 -5.15 2.72
C ALA A 64 27.53 -5.90 2.40
N GLY A 65 28.30 -5.39 1.43
CA GLY A 65 29.56 -5.98 0.96
C GLY A 65 29.46 -6.86 -0.30
N ASN A 66 28.25 -7.14 -0.80
CA ASN A 66 28.05 -7.84 -2.07
C ASN A 66 26.96 -7.12 -2.89
N ASN A 67 27.26 -6.76 -4.14
CA ASN A 67 26.35 -5.98 -4.98
C ASN A 67 25.22 -6.81 -5.61
N GLU A 68 24.98 -8.02 -5.09
CA GLU A 68 23.99 -8.96 -5.58
C GLU A 68 22.60 -8.61 -5.01
N LEU A 69 21.61 -8.62 -5.89
CA LEU A 69 20.21 -8.41 -5.55
C LEU A 69 19.62 -9.73 -5.07
N GLU A 70 19.19 -9.77 -3.82
CA GLU A 70 18.44 -10.89 -3.25
C GLU A 70 16.99 -10.47 -3.03
N THR A 71 16.05 -11.31 -3.46
CA THR A 71 14.64 -11.13 -3.18
C THR A 71 14.35 -11.74 -1.81
N ILE A 72 13.97 -10.90 -0.85
CA ILE A 72 13.72 -11.31 0.53
C ILE A 72 12.22 -11.20 0.81
N LYS A 73 11.65 -12.31 1.27
CA LYS A 73 10.28 -12.35 1.74
C LYS A 73 10.15 -11.63 3.07
N ILE A 74 9.16 -10.75 3.20
CA ILE A 74 8.87 -10.04 4.44
C ILE A 74 8.21 -11.04 5.41
N ASP A 75 8.96 -11.47 6.42
CA ASP A 75 8.46 -12.35 7.49
C ASP A 75 8.93 -11.86 8.87
N ALA A 76 8.06 -11.98 9.87
CA ALA A 76 8.32 -11.53 11.23
C ALA A 76 9.40 -12.36 11.94
N LYS A 77 9.66 -13.60 11.48
CA LYS A 77 10.72 -14.48 12.00
C LYS A 77 11.98 -14.46 11.14
N GLY A 78 11.97 -13.68 10.05
CA GLY A 78 13.09 -13.55 9.13
C GLY A 78 14.28 -12.81 9.77
N PRO A 79 15.45 -12.85 9.10
CA PRO A 79 16.59 -12.07 9.51
C PRO A 79 16.24 -10.57 9.53
N VAL A 80 16.80 -9.82 10.49
CA VAL A 80 16.58 -8.37 10.60
C VAL A 80 17.18 -7.69 9.38
N LEU A 81 16.33 -7.22 8.48
CA LEU A 81 16.72 -6.39 7.36
C LEU A 81 16.78 -4.95 7.83
N ARG A 82 17.96 -4.34 7.74
CA ARG A 82 18.09 -2.89 7.94
C ARG A 82 17.90 -2.20 6.61
N TRP A 83 16.96 -1.28 6.54
CA TRP A 83 16.71 -0.44 5.38
C TRP A 83 17.95 0.43 5.09
N GLY A 84 18.77 -0.02 4.14
CA GLY A 84 19.86 0.74 3.55
C GLY A 84 19.54 0.97 2.09
N TRP A 85 19.10 2.20 1.76
CA TRP A 85 18.93 2.70 0.38
C TRP A 85 18.23 1.72 -0.57
N ILE A 86 16.94 1.45 -0.33
CA ILE A 86 16.08 0.85 -1.35
C ILE A 86 15.82 1.94 -2.41
N LYS A 87 16.28 1.70 -3.64
CA LYS A 87 15.87 2.49 -4.81
C LYS A 87 14.46 2.06 -5.21
N PHE A 88 13.51 2.98 -5.11
CA PHE A 88 12.21 2.88 -5.81
C PHE A 88 12.41 3.13 -7.31
#